data_AF-A0A540V7A0-F1
#
_entry.id   AF-A0A540V7A0-F1
#
_cell.length_a   1.000
_cell.length_b   1.000
_cell.length_c   1.000
_cell.angle_alpha   90.00
_cell.angle_beta   90.00
_cell.angle_gamma   90.00
#
_symmetry.space_group_name_H-M   'P 1'
#
loop_
_entity.id
_entity.type
_entity.pdbx_description
1 polymer ?
#
loop_
_entity_poly.entity_id
_entity_poly.type
_entity_poly.pdbx_seq_one_letter_code
_entity_poly.pdbx_strand_id
1 'polypeptide(L)'
;MQRRLTGSANDPRIRSRYRTEARFKAYTITALFVAFAIIVAFFADIITQGYSAFWRSEIQVTLDYNERAERIGSFAIQEELREVVSRGAVRSIPLEIRNNPELAGTTRTSWVPVYSRVDQYLKGNESLDPEVATIVDRLAEEERIRNVFNWAFFTSGDSKLPEMAGIFSAAVGSILVLFVTLIFAFPIGVMSAIYLEEFAPDNKLTQLIEVNINNLAAVPSIIFGLLGLAVFINT
;
A
#
# COMPACT_ATOMS: atom_id res chain seq x y z
N MET A 1 50.36 -34.63 30.02
CA MET A 1 50.51 -33.47 30.94
C MET A 1 49.35 -32.51 30.68
N GLN A 2 48.23 -32.67 31.40
CA GLN A 2 47.01 -31.87 31.23
C GLN A 2 47.21 -30.49 31.87
N ARG A 3 47.34 -29.42 31.07
CA ARG A 3 47.22 -28.05 31.57
C ARG A 3 45.74 -27.77 31.86
N ARG A 4 45.33 -27.94 33.11
CA ARG A 4 44.08 -27.35 33.62
C ARG A 4 44.21 -25.83 33.53
N LEU A 5 43.48 -25.22 32.61
CA LEU A 5 43.23 -23.78 32.62
C LEU A 5 42.21 -23.49 33.73
N THR A 6 42.65 -23.51 34.98
CA THR A 6 41.91 -22.87 36.07
C THR A 6 42.21 -21.38 36.01
N GLY A 7 41.63 -20.69 35.02
CA GLY A 7 41.49 -19.24 35.09
C GLY A 7 40.55 -18.95 36.25
N SER A 8 41.11 -18.48 37.37
CA SER A 8 40.30 -17.98 38.49
C SER A 8 39.33 -16.93 37.96
N ALA A 9 38.10 -16.88 38.48
CA ALA A 9 37.13 -15.82 38.17
C ALA A 9 37.71 -14.40 38.40
N ASN A 10 38.83 -14.31 39.13
CA ASN A 10 39.59 -13.10 39.41
C ASN A 10 40.77 -12.82 38.44
N ASP A 11 40.90 -13.56 37.34
CA ASP A 11 41.91 -13.28 36.30
C ASP A 11 41.57 -11.94 35.59
N PRO A 12 42.47 -10.93 35.63
CA PRO A 12 42.24 -9.62 35.00
C PRO A 12 41.89 -9.72 33.51
N ARG A 13 42.42 -10.73 32.81
CA ARG A 13 42.16 -10.94 31.38
C ARG A 13 40.74 -11.43 31.11
N ILE A 14 40.17 -12.21 32.03
CA ILE A 14 38.79 -12.73 31.95
C ILE A 14 37.79 -11.60 32.23
N ARG A 15 38.05 -10.76 33.24
CA ARG A 15 37.20 -9.60 33.58
C ARG A 15 37.13 -8.57 32.44
N SER A 16 38.21 -8.38 31.69
CA SER A 16 38.23 -7.53 30.49
C SER A 16 37.31 -8.08 29.39
N ARG A 17 37.35 -9.39 29.12
CA ARG A 17 36.49 -10.05 28.13
C ARG A 17 35.00 -9.91 28.47
N TYR A 18 34.62 -10.13 29.73
CA TYR A 18 33.24 -9.97 30.17
C TYR A 18 32.71 -8.53 30.00
N ARG A 19 33.55 -7.51 30.19
CA ARG A 19 33.15 -6.10 29.96
C ARG A 19 32.95 -5.80 28.47
N THR A 20 33.80 -6.33 27.60
CA THR A 20 33.64 -6.19 26.15
C THR A 20 32.40 -6.94 25.66
N GLU A 21 32.16 -8.14 26.18
CA GLU A 21 30.95 -8.92 25.87
C GLU A 21 29.67 -8.21 26.36
N ALA A 22 29.68 -7.66 27.57
CA ALA A 22 28.54 -6.90 28.10
C ALA A 22 28.26 -5.64 27.25
N ARG A 23 29.30 -4.93 26.82
CA ARG A 23 29.15 -3.78 25.90
C ARG A 23 28.61 -4.20 24.54
N PHE A 24 29.12 -5.29 23.97
CA PHE A 24 28.63 -5.83 22.70
C PHE A 24 27.15 -6.20 22.79
N LYS A 25 26.75 -6.97 23.82
CA LYS A 25 25.34 -7.31 24.06
C LYS A 25 24.48 -6.07 24.25
N ALA A 26 24.95 -5.08 25.02
CA ALA A 26 24.23 -3.82 25.19
C ALA A 26 24.03 -3.10 23.86
N TYR A 27 25.05 -3.02 23.00
CA TYR A 27 24.90 -2.41 21.66
C TYR A 27 23.93 -3.18 20.78
N THR A 28 23.98 -4.52 20.75
CA THR A 28 23.05 -5.33 19.97
C THR A 28 21.60 -5.15 20.46
N ILE A 29 21.39 -5.18 21.77
CA ILE A 29 20.05 -4.99 22.37
C ILE A 29 19.53 -3.58 22.08
N THR A 30 20.35 -2.55 22.28
CA THR A 30 19.97 -1.17 21.95
C THR A 30 19.66 -1.01 20.46
N ALA A 31 20.46 -1.59 19.57
CA ALA A 31 20.21 -1.55 18.13
C ALA A 31 18.88 -2.23 17.77
N LEU A 32 18.56 -3.36 18.40
CA LEU A 32 17.28 -4.06 18.21
C LEU A 32 16.10 -3.22 18.70
N PHE A 33 16.22 -2.57 19.86
CA PHE A 33 15.19 -1.65 20.37
C PHE A 33 14.99 -0.44 19.45
N VAL A 34 16.07 0.16 18.96
CA VAL A 34 15.99 1.29 18.03
C VAL A 34 15.33 0.85 16.72
N ALA A 35 15.75 -0.28 16.14
CA ALA A 35 15.14 -0.82 14.93
C ALA A 35 13.64 -1.09 15.13
N PHE A 36 13.26 -1.69 16.27
CA PHE A 36 11.87 -1.94 16.61
C PHE A 36 11.08 -0.63 16.75
N ALA A 37 11.62 0.37 17.44
CA ALA A 37 10.98 1.67 17.59
C ALA A 37 10.75 2.36 16.23
N ILE A 38 11.71 2.26 15.32
CA ILE A 38 11.58 2.78 13.95
C ILE A 38 10.46 2.05 13.19
N ILE A 39 10.41 0.71 13.28
CA ILE A 39 9.33 -0.08 12.66
C ILE A 39 7.96 0.35 13.20
N VAL A 40 7.84 0.51 14.52
CA VAL A 40 6.60 0.97 15.14
C VAL A 40 6.22 2.37 14.66
N ALA A 41 7.18 3.29 14.57
CA ALA A 41 6.95 4.65 14.08
C ALA A 41 6.47 4.66 12.61
N PHE A 42 7.13 3.90 11.73
CA PHE A 42 6.70 3.78 10.34
C PHE A 42 5.33 3.13 10.21
N PHE A 43 5.05 2.10 11.01
CA PHE A 43 3.76 1.44 10.98
C PHE A 43 2.64 2.35 11.46
N ALA A 44 2.88 3.14 12.52
CA ALA A 44 1.95 4.15 12.99
C ALA A 44 1.67 5.21 11.91
N ASP A 45 2.70 5.66 11.20
CA ASP A 45 2.57 6.63 10.11
C ASP A 45 1.74 6.07 8.95
N ILE A 46 2.04 4.83 8.50
CA ILE A 46 1.29 4.13 7.45
C ILE A 46 -0.19 3.99 7.82
N ILE A 47 -0.50 3.58 9.06
CA ILE A 47 -1.89 3.43 9.50
C ILE A 47 -2.59 4.78 9.55
N THR A 48 -1.94 5.80 10.12
CA THR A 48 -2.56 7.11 10.33
C THR A 48 -2.88 7.77 8.98
N GLN A 49 -1.95 7.74 8.03
CA GLN A 49 -2.17 8.29 6.69
C GLN A 49 -3.18 7.46 5.90
N GLY A 50 -3.08 6.13 5.97
CA GLY A 50 -3.94 5.21 5.22
C GLY A 50 -5.38 5.12 5.73
N TYR A 51 -5.62 5.32 7.03
CA TYR A 51 -6.94 5.16 7.64
C TYR A 51 -8.00 6.08 7.00
N SER A 52 -7.58 7.28 6.57
CA SER A 52 -8.46 8.26 5.95
C SER A 52 -9.06 7.79 4.60
N ALA A 53 -8.46 6.81 3.93
CA ALA A 53 -8.92 6.31 2.62
C ALA A 53 -10.14 5.37 2.73
N PHE A 54 -10.34 4.73 3.88
CA PHE A 54 -11.51 3.87 4.14
C PHE A 54 -12.81 4.66 4.32
N TRP A 55 -12.70 5.97 4.47
CA TRP A 55 -13.82 6.88 4.69
C TRP A 55 -13.88 7.89 3.56
N ARG A 56 -15.07 8.13 3.02
CA ARG A 56 -15.27 9.06 1.91
C ARG A 56 -16.51 9.89 2.14
N SER A 57 -16.40 11.18 1.88
CA SER A 57 -17.54 12.09 1.90
C SER A 57 -18.37 11.97 0.62
N GLU A 58 -19.68 11.87 0.79
CA GLU A 58 -20.67 11.89 -0.29
C GLU A 58 -21.63 13.04 -0.10
N ILE A 59 -22.07 13.62 -1.21
CA ILE A 59 -23.05 14.70 -1.26
C ILE A 59 -24.33 14.21 -1.91
N GLN A 60 -25.47 14.62 -1.36
CA GLN A 60 -26.77 14.40 -1.95
C GLN A 60 -27.04 15.44 -3.05
N VAL A 61 -27.14 14.96 -4.28
CA VAL A 61 -27.36 15.79 -5.46
C VAL A 61 -28.55 15.29 -6.27
N THR A 62 -29.30 16.23 -6.82
CA THR A 62 -30.39 15.96 -7.75
C THR A 62 -29.80 15.97 -9.16
N LEU A 63 -29.68 14.78 -9.75
CA LEU A 63 -29.15 14.58 -11.10
C LEU A 63 -30.28 14.72 -12.12
N ASP A 64 -30.10 15.61 -13.09
CA ASP A 64 -30.99 15.80 -14.23
C ASP A 64 -30.41 15.10 -15.47
N TYR A 65 -30.97 13.94 -15.84
CA TYR A 65 -30.51 13.13 -16.97
C TYR A 65 -31.06 13.66 -18.31
N ASN A 66 -30.85 14.94 -18.57
CA ASN A 66 -31.28 15.60 -19.81
C ASN A 66 -30.41 15.20 -21.03
N GLU A 67 -30.85 15.57 -22.24
CA GLU A 67 -30.11 15.27 -23.49
C GLU A 67 -28.67 15.82 -23.51
N ARG A 68 -28.40 16.90 -22.75
CA ARG A 68 -27.04 17.46 -22.64
C ARG A 68 -26.16 16.59 -21.75
N ALA A 69 -26.72 16.01 -20.69
CA ALA A 69 -26.05 15.08 -19.78
C ALA A 69 -25.60 13.79 -20.50
N GLU A 70 -26.33 13.35 -21.54
CA GLU A 70 -25.93 12.20 -22.37
C GLU A 70 -24.60 12.41 -23.10
N ARG A 71 -24.25 13.66 -23.42
CA ARG A 71 -22.99 14.00 -24.08
C ARG A 71 -21.93 14.38 -23.06
N ILE A 72 -22.32 15.20 -22.08
CA ILE A 72 -21.42 15.77 -21.09
C ILE A 72 -22.13 15.73 -19.73
N GLY A 73 -21.71 14.79 -18.88
CA GLY A 73 -22.36 14.56 -17.59
C GLY A 73 -22.40 15.76 -16.64
N SER A 74 -21.54 16.78 -16.82
CA SER A 74 -21.54 17.98 -15.97
C SER A 74 -22.80 18.84 -16.12
N PHE A 75 -23.61 18.60 -17.15
CA PHE A 75 -24.92 19.24 -17.31
C PHE A 75 -26.03 18.54 -16.50
N ALA A 76 -25.74 17.40 -15.87
CA ALA A 76 -26.68 16.73 -14.98
C ALA A 76 -26.74 17.35 -13.58
N ILE A 77 -25.78 18.22 -13.23
CA ILE A 77 -25.70 18.86 -11.92
C ILE A 77 -25.82 20.37 -12.04
N GLN A 78 -26.29 20.99 -10.95
CA GLN A 78 -26.31 22.44 -10.79
C GLN A 78 -24.89 23.02 -10.89
N GLU A 79 -24.77 24.24 -11.42
CA GLU A 79 -23.47 24.87 -11.70
C GLU A 79 -22.63 25.08 -10.44
N GLU A 80 -23.26 25.48 -9.32
CA GLU A 80 -22.60 25.66 -8.02
C GLU A 80 -21.99 24.37 -7.45
N LEU A 81 -22.51 23.20 -7.86
CA LEU A 81 -22.06 21.91 -7.36
C LEU A 81 -20.93 21.29 -8.20
N ARG A 82 -20.55 21.90 -9.33
CA ARG A 82 -19.54 21.34 -10.24
C ARG A 82 -18.15 21.24 -9.64
N GLU A 83 -17.82 22.12 -8.71
CA GLU A 83 -16.55 22.09 -7.98
C GLU A 83 -16.60 21.24 -6.71
N VAL A 84 -17.82 20.90 -6.25
CA VAL A 84 -18.05 20.12 -5.04
C VAL A 84 -18.18 18.63 -5.35
N VAL A 85 -18.86 18.28 -6.45
CA VAL A 85 -19.11 16.89 -6.85
C VAL A 85 -17.88 16.29 -7.53
N SER A 86 -17.64 15.00 -7.30
CA SER A 86 -16.57 14.25 -7.98
C SER A 86 -16.68 14.35 -9.50
N ARG A 87 -15.59 14.78 -10.12
CA ARG A 87 -15.45 14.76 -11.59
C ARG A 87 -15.57 13.35 -12.14
N GLY A 88 -15.15 12.35 -11.37
CA GLY A 88 -15.24 10.94 -11.75
C GLY A 88 -16.68 10.48 -11.86
N ALA A 89 -17.50 10.81 -10.85
CA ALA A 89 -18.92 10.47 -10.85
C ALA A 89 -19.69 11.19 -11.97
N VAL A 90 -19.37 12.45 -12.21
CA VAL A 90 -19.95 13.22 -13.32
C VAL A 90 -19.58 12.61 -14.68
N ARG A 91 -18.34 12.11 -14.84
CA ARG A 91 -17.88 11.46 -16.07
C ARG A 91 -18.55 10.12 -16.34
N SER A 92 -19.08 9.43 -15.32
CA SER A 92 -19.80 8.17 -15.51
C SER A 92 -21.26 8.35 -15.93
N ILE A 93 -21.85 9.53 -15.76
CA ILE A 93 -23.27 9.79 -16.06
C ILE A 93 -23.65 9.43 -17.51
N PRO A 94 -22.90 9.86 -18.56
CA PRO A 94 -23.20 9.46 -19.94
C PRO A 94 -23.23 7.95 -20.13
N LEU A 95 -22.34 7.22 -19.44
CA LEU A 95 -22.28 5.76 -19.51
C LEU A 95 -23.46 5.12 -18.77
N GLU A 96 -23.87 5.71 -17.64
CA GLU A 96 -25.03 5.27 -16.87
C GLU A 96 -26.33 5.37 -17.68
N ILE A 97 -26.54 6.49 -18.38
CA ILE A 97 -27.71 6.68 -19.26
C ILE A 97 -27.68 5.65 -20.41
N ARG A 98 -26.51 5.42 -21.02
CA ARG A 98 -26.37 4.43 -22.10
C ARG A 98 -26.69 3.01 -21.65
N ASN A 99 -26.29 2.65 -20.43
CA ASN A 99 -26.54 1.32 -19.87
C ASN A 99 -27.99 1.16 -19.38
N ASN A 100 -28.63 2.26 -18.95
CA ASN A 100 -30.01 2.28 -18.46
C ASN A 100 -30.82 3.38 -19.19
N PRO A 101 -31.37 3.09 -20.39
CA PRO A 101 -32.11 4.07 -21.18
C PRO A 101 -33.34 4.67 -20.48
N GLU A 102 -33.86 3.99 -19.46
CA GLU A 102 -34.98 4.45 -18.61
C GLU A 102 -34.66 5.70 -17.77
N LEU A 103 -33.38 6.02 -17.58
CA LEU A 103 -32.97 7.22 -16.85
C LEU A 103 -33.04 8.49 -17.72
N ALA A 104 -33.01 8.35 -19.05
CA ALA A 104 -33.02 9.50 -19.95
C ALA A 104 -34.29 10.35 -19.77
N GLY A 105 -34.11 11.65 -19.57
CA GLY A 105 -35.18 12.62 -19.34
C GLY A 105 -35.76 12.61 -17.91
N THR A 106 -35.18 11.85 -16.99
CA THR A 106 -35.63 11.79 -15.59
C THR A 106 -34.74 12.62 -14.67
N THR A 107 -35.28 12.98 -13.51
CA THR A 107 -34.52 13.61 -12.44
C THR A 107 -34.47 12.68 -11.23
N ARG A 108 -33.29 12.41 -10.69
CA ARG A 108 -33.12 11.51 -9.54
C ARG A 108 -32.18 12.10 -8.51
N THR A 109 -32.58 12.05 -7.25
CA THR A 109 -31.69 12.37 -6.13
C THR A 109 -30.83 11.16 -5.79
N SER A 110 -29.52 11.34 -5.81
CA SER A 110 -28.54 10.29 -5.50
C SER A 110 -27.41 10.83 -4.63
N TRP A 111 -26.77 9.92 -3.89
CA TRP A 111 -25.56 10.21 -3.15
C TRP A 111 -24.37 9.97 -4.06
N VAL A 112 -23.54 11.00 -4.21
CA VAL A 112 -22.42 11.01 -5.14
C VAL A 112 -21.14 11.39 -4.39
N PRO A 113 -19.98 10.77 -4.69
CA PRO A 113 -18.72 11.16 -4.08
C PRO A 113 -18.43 12.64 -4.29
N VAL A 114 -17.90 13.31 -3.26
CA VAL A 114 -17.40 14.68 -3.42
C VAL A 114 -16.05 14.68 -4.13
N TYR A 115 -15.64 15.85 -4.62
CA TYR A 115 -14.32 16.05 -5.20
C TYR A 115 -13.23 15.86 -4.14
N SER A 116 -12.06 15.32 -4.51
CA SER A 116 -11.00 14.95 -3.55
C SER A 116 -10.57 16.11 -2.65
N ARG A 117 -10.49 17.33 -3.19
CA ARG A 117 -10.15 18.51 -2.38
C ARG A 117 -11.20 18.82 -1.31
N VAL A 118 -12.47 18.63 -1.65
CA VAL A 118 -13.59 18.82 -0.72
C VAL A 118 -13.58 17.75 0.36
N ASP A 119 -13.29 16.49 -0.02
CA ASP A 119 -13.12 15.41 0.96
C ASP A 119 -11.97 15.69 1.93
N GLN A 120 -10.82 16.20 1.45
CA GLN A 120 -9.70 16.58 2.32
C GLN A 120 -10.01 17.78 3.21
N TYR A 121 -10.77 18.76 2.71
CA TYR A 121 -11.25 19.89 3.50
C TYR A 121 -12.16 19.46 4.64
N LEU A 122 -13.14 18.61 4.36
CA LEU A 122 -14.03 18.03 5.38
C LEU A 122 -13.28 17.20 6.42
N LYS A 123 -12.09 16.67 6.06
CA LYS A 123 -11.19 15.95 6.96
C LYS A 123 -10.19 16.85 7.70
N GLY A 124 -10.16 18.15 7.41
CA GLY A 124 -9.26 19.12 8.02
C GLY A 124 -7.82 19.10 7.48
N ASN A 125 -7.59 18.46 6.34
CA ASN A 125 -6.25 18.27 5.76
C ASN A 125 -5.88 19.32 4.70
N GLU A 126 -6.85 20.02 4.13
CA GLU A 126 -6.63 20.98 3.04
C GLU A 126 -7.60 22.17 3.17
N SER A 127 -7.19 23.35 2.68
CA SER A 127 -8.06 24.53 2.59
C SER A 127 -8.66 24.67 1.19
N LEU A 128 -9.94 25.04 1.09
CA LEU A 128 -10.60 25.36 -0.18
C LEU A 128 -10.55 26.86 -0.48
N ASP A 129 -10.89 27.21 -1.72
CA ASP A 129 -11.26 28.57 -2.06
C ASP A 129 -12.44 29.01 -1.17
N PRO A 130 -12.41 30.22 -0.57
CA PRO A 130 -13.49 30.71 0.30
C PRO A 130 -14.91 30.59 -0.29
N GLU A 131 -15.07 30.76 -1.61
CA GLU A 131 -16.36 30.63 -2.27
C GLU A 131 -16.89 29.18 -2.17
N VAL A 132 -16.05 28.21 -2.51
CA VAL A 132 -16.38 26.78 -2.46
C VAL A 132 -16.53 26.30 -1.02
N ALA A 133 -15.69 26.78 -0.09
CA ALA A 133 -15.78 26.45 1.32
C ALA A 133 -17.15 26.82 1.90
N THR A 134 -17.63 28.03 1.62
CA THR A 134 -18.96 28.50 2.08
C THR A 134 -20.08 27.61 1.55
N ILE A 135 -19.99 27.16 0.30
CA ILE A 135 -20.97 26.23 -0.29
C ILE A 135 -20.92 24.89 0.43
N VAL A 136 -19.72 24.34 0.66
CA VAL A 136 -19.53 23.05 1.34
C VAL A 136 -20.03 23.09 2.78
N ASP A 137 -19.71 24.15 3.53
CA ASP A 137 -20.13 24.32 4.92
C ASP A 137 -21.65 24.40 5.03
N ARG A 138 -22.29 25.20 4.16
CA ARG A 138 -23.75 25.26 4.07
C ARG A 138 -24.37 23.89 3.78
N LEU A 139 -23.79 23.14 2.85
CA LEU A 139 -24.29 21.79 2.51
C LEU A 139 -24.07 20.77 3.63
N ALA A 140 -23.01 20.95 4.43
CA ALA A 140 -22.78 20.15 5.62
C ALA A 140 -23.79 20.48 6.73
N GLU A 141 -24.11 21.75 6.94
CA GLU A 141 -25.16 22.20 7.87
C GLU A 141 -26.56 21.72 7.46
N GLU A 142 -26.84 21.64 6.15
CA GLU A 142 -28.09 21.09 5.59
C GLU A 142 -28.18 19.55 5.70
N GLU A 143 -27.22 18.86 6.32
CA GLU A 143 -27.11 17.38 6.38
C GLU A 143 -27.07 16.69 5.00
N ARG A 144 -26.69 17.44 3.96
CA ARG A 144 -26.58 16.93 2.58
C ARG A 144 -25.22 16.32 2.27
N ILE A 145 -24.30 16.35 3.24
CA ILE A 145 -23.00 15.68 3.18
C ILE A 145 -22.96 14.60 4.25
N ARG A 146 -22.53 13.40 3.86
CA ARG A 146 -22.34 12.28 4.79
C ARG A 146 -20.99 11.65 4.59
N ASN A 147 -20.43 11.11 5.66
CA ASN A 147 -19.23 10.28 5.59
C ASN A 147 -19.65 8.80 5.59
N VAL A 148 -19.19 8.05 4.60
CA VAL A 148 -19.50 6.62 4.45
C VAL A 148 -18.23 5.80 4.30
N PHE A 149 -18.33 4.52 4.64
CA PHE A 149 -17.26 3.57 4.37
C PHE A 149 -17.09 3.38 2.85
N ASN A 150 -15.87 3.60 2.37
CA ASN A 150 -15.53 3.60 0.96
C ASN A 150 -15.32 2.17 0.44
N TRP A 151 -16.39 1.43 0.19
CA TRP A 151 -16.30 0.10 -0.43
C TRP A 151 -15.61 0.13 -1.80
N ALA A 152 -15.77 1.22 -2.54
CA ALA A 152 -15.11 1.40 -3.83
C ALA A 152 -13.58 1.38 -3.72
N PHE A 153 -13.00 1.72 -2.57
CA PHE A 153 -11.55 1.60 -2.33
C PHE A 153 -11.01 0.19 -2.61
N PHE A 154 -11.78 -0.85 -2.29
CA PHE A 154 -11.34 -2.24 -2.46
C PHE A 154 -11.69 -2.84 -3.82
N THR A 155 -12.73 -2.31 -4.49
CA THR A 155 -13.24 -2.86 -5.75
C THR A 155 -12.81 -2.06 -6.98
N SER A 156 -12.49 -0.78 -6.82
CA SER A 156 -12.00 0.08 -7.89
C SER A 156 -10.51 -0.14 -8.15
N GLY A 157 -10.12 -0.02 -9.41
CA GLY A 157 -8.72 0.00 -9.82
C GLY A 157 -8.09 1.40 -9.70
N ASP A 158 -6.94 1.55 -10.36
CA ASP A 158 -6.18 2.79 -10.43
C ASP A 158 -6.91 3.88 -11.23
N SER A 159 -6.79 5.11 -10.74
CA SER A 159 -7.45 6.28 -11.30
C SER A 159 -6.56 7.51 -11.16
N LYS A 160 -6.65 8.43 -12.13
CA LYS A 160 -6.02 9.76 -12.05
C LYS A 160 -6.76 10.73 -11.12
N LEU A 161 -7.93 10.32 -10.63
CA LEU A 161 -8.76 11.07 -9.67
C LEU A 161 -8.68 10.36 -8.32
N PRO A 162 -8.09 10.98 -7.28
CA PRO A 162 -7.90 10.35 -5.97
C PRO A 162 -9.21 9.82 -5.36
N GLU A 163 -10.32 10.55 -5.54
CA GLU A 163 -11.63 10.18 -4.99
C GLU A 163 -12.26 8.92 -5.64
N MET A 164 -11.72 8.47 -6.78
CA MET A 164 -12.17 7.25 -7.49
C MET A 164 -11.12 6.13 -7.46
N ALA A 165 -9.93 6.37 -6.93
CA ALA A 165 -8.85 5.40 -6.92
C ALA A 165 -9.11 4.31 -5.87
N GLY A 166 -8.75 3.07 -6.20
CA GLY A 166 -8.79 1.94 -5.28
C GLY A 166 -7.54 1.07 -5.38
N ILE A 167 -7.45 0.09 -4.49
CA ILE A 167 -6.30 -0.81 -4.34
C ILE A 167 -6.43 -2.10 -5.15
N PHE A 168 -7.57 -2.34 -5.81
CA PHE A 168 -7.89 -3.65 -6.39
C PHE A 168 -6.85 -4.10 -7.42
N SER A 169 -6.46 -3.20 -8.31
CA SER A 169 -5.46 -3.49 -9.34
C SER A 169 -4.07 -3.77 -8.77
N ALA A 170 -3.65 -3.02 -7.76
CA ALA A 170 -2.38 -3.25 -7.06
C ALA A 170 -2.39 -4.59 -6.31
N ALA A 171 -3.53 -4.95 -5.69
CA ALA A 171 -3.71 -6.21 -5.00
C ALA A 171 -3.66 -7.40 -5.98
N VAL A 172 -4.43 -7.33 -7.08
CA VAL A 172 -4.42 -8.37 -8.13
C VAL A 172 -3.03 -8.47 -8.77
N GLY A 173 -2.40 -7.35 -9.10
CA GLY A 173 -1.04 -7.33 -9.64
C GLY A 173 -0.03 -8.00 -8.70
N SER A 174 -0.09 -7.70 -7.41
CA SER A 174 0.78 -8.32 -6.39
C SER A 174 0.55 -9.83 -6.30
N ILE A 175 -0.71 -10.27 -6.28
CA ILE A 175 -1.06 -11.69 -6.25
C ILE A 175 -0.57 -12.40 -7.52
N LEU A 176 -0.75 -11.80 -8.69
CA LEU A 176 -0.28 -12.37 -9.96
C LEU A 176 1.24 -12.52 -9.99
N VAL A 177 1.98 -11.50 -9.55
CA VAL A 177 3.45 -11.58 -9.47
C VAL A 177 3.87 -12.70 -8.52
N LEU A 178 3.29 -12.76 -7.31
CA LEU A 178 3.56 -13.85 -6.37
C LEU A 178 3.24 -15.22 -6.96
N PHE A 179 2.10 -15.35 -7.64
CA PHE A 179 1.67 -16.61 -8.23
C PHE A 179 2.58 -17.07 -9.37
N VAL A 180 2.95 -16.16 -10.28
CA VAL A 180 3.88 -16.46 -11.37
C VAL A 180 5.24 -16.85 -10.80
N THR A 181 5.77 -16.07 -9.85
CA THR A 181 7.06 -16.42 -9.21
C THR A 181 7.00 -17.79 -8.52
N LEU A 182 5.89 -18.12 -7.85
CA LEU A 182 5.71 -19.42 -7.22
C LEU A 182 5.68 -20.57 -8.24
N ILE A 183 4.94 -20.43 -9.34
CA ILE A 183 4.83 -21.47 -10.39
C ILE A 183 6.20 -21.85 -10.96
N PHE A 184 7.13 -20.90 -11.09
CA PHE A 184 8.46 -21.18 -11.63
C PHE A 184 9.45 -21.54 -10.53
N ALA A 185 9.53 -20.75 -9.46
CA ALA A 185 10.53 -20.93 -8.42
C ALA A 185 10.29 -22.19 -7.58
N PHE A 186 9.03 -22.55 -7.31
CA PHE A 186 8.73 -23.70 -6.44
C PHE A 186 9.11 -25.03 -7.10
N PRO A 187 8.68 -25.37 -8.33
CA PRO A 187 9.07 -26.62 -8.96
C PRO A 187 10.58 -26.72 -9.17
N ILE A 188 11.23 -25.64 -9.63
CA ILE A 188 12.68 -25.62 -9.84
C ILE A 188 13.40 -25.81 -8.51
N GLY A 189 13.01 -25.07 -7.46
CA GLY A 189 13.63 -25.16 -6.14
C GLY A 189 13.48 -26.55 -5.52
N VAL A 190 12.29 -27.14 -5.58
CA VAL A 190 12.03 -28.49 -5.06
C VAL A 190 12.79 -29.55 -5.85
N MET A 191 12.78 -29.49 -7.19
CA MET A 191 13.52 -30.45 -8.02
C MET A 191 15.03 -30.34 -7.79
N SER A 192 15.59 -29.13 -7.69
CA SER A 192 17.00 -28.93 -7.37
C SER A 192 17.36 -29.46 -5.99
N ALA A 193 16.50 -29.25 -4.98
CA ALA A 193 16.73 -29.78 -3.64
C ALA A 193 16.72 -31.32 -3.61
N ILE A 194 15.73 -31.96 -4.23
CA ILE A 194 15.64 -33.42 -4.31
C ILE A 194 16.86 -33.99 -5.06
N TYR A 195 17.26 -33.37 -6.17
CA TYR A 195 18.43 -33.83 -6.92
C TYR A 195 19.71 -33.75 -6.10
N LEU A 196 19.94 -32.65 -5.40
CA LEU A 196 21.15 -32.47 -4.59
C LEU A 196 21.20 -33.42 -3.39
N GLU A 197 20.07 -33.68 -2.75
CA GLU A 197 20.02 -34.53 -1.55
C GLU A 197 20.07 -36.03 -1.89
N GLU A 198 19.34 -36.48 -2.92
CA GLU A 198 19.14 -37.91 -3.17
C GLU A 198 20.05 -38.45 -4.29
N PHE A 199 20.37 -37.64 -5.30
CA PHE A 199 21.00 -38.12 -6.54
C PHE A 199 22.41 -37.57 -6.78
N ALA A 200 22.77 -36.44 -6.20
CA ALA A 200 24.05 -35.80 -6.49
C ALA A 200 25.21 -36.52 -5.78
N PRO A 201 26.29 -36.88 -6.51
CA PRO A 201 27.46 -37.48 -5.89
C PRO A 201 28.22 -36.45 -5.05
N ASP A 202 28.77 -36.89 -3.91
CA ASP A 202 29.59 -36.04 -3.03
C ASP A 202 30.95 -35.74 -3.71
N ASN A 203 31.01 -34.58 -4.37
CA ASN A 203 32.19 -34.09 -5.05
C ASN A 203 32.35 -32.58 -4.82
N LYS A 204 33.50 -32.03 -5.20
CA LYS A 204 33.82 -30.61 -4.99
C LYS A 204 32.83 -29.65 -5.66
N LEU A 205 32.17 -30.09 -6.76
CA LEU A 205 31.18 -29.27 -7.45
C LEU A 205 29.86 -29.22 -6.66
N THR A 206 29.37 -30.37 -6.19
CA THR A 206 28.17 -30.45 -5.32
C THR A 206 28.38 -29.62 -4.05
N GLN A 207 29.53 -29.77 -3.38
CA GLN A 207 29.90 -28.97 -2.20
C GLN A 207 29.96 -27.47 -2.50
N LEU A 208 30.48 -27.07 -3.68
CA LEU A 208 30.49 -25.67 -4.09
C LEU A 208 29.06 -25.14 -4.29
N ILE A 209 28.18 -25.91 -4.93
CA ILE A 209 26.78 -25.54 -5.14
C ILE A 209 26.06 -25.37 -3.80
N GLU A 210 26.18 -26.33 -2.88
CA GLU A 210 25.58 -26.28 -1.55
C GLU A 210 26.04 -25.06 -0.74
N VAL A 211 27.35 -24.74 -0.77
CA VAL A 211 27.88 -23.55 -0.10
C VAL A 211 27.29 -22.27 -0.70
N ASN A 212 27.15 -22.19 -2.02
CA ASN A 212 26.55 -21.02 -2.67
C ASN A 212 25.06 -20.89 -2.37
N ILE A 213 24.30 -21.99 -2.35
CA ILE A 213 22.88 -21.99 -1.98
C ILE A 213 22.71 -21.49 -0.54
N ASN A 214 23.49 -22.02 0.40
CA ASN A 214 23.46 -21.60 1.80
C ASN A 214 23.86 -20.12 1.97
N ASN A 215 24.88 -19.66 1.25
CA ASN A 215 25.29 -18.25 1.27
C ASN A 215 24.19 -17.34 0.71
N LEU A 216 23.58 -17.70 -0.42
CA LEU A 216 22.46 -16.95 -1.03
C LEU A 216 21.25 -16.88 -0.10
N ALA A 217 20.91 -17.99 0.57
CA ALA A 217 19.81 -18.03 1.54
C ALA A 217 20.05 -17.13 2.77
N ALA A 218 21.32 -16.85 3.10
CA ALA A 218 21.70 -15.97 4.21
C ALA A 218 21.75 -14.48 3.84
N VAL A 219 21.68 -14.13 2.55
CA VAL A 219 21.73 -12.72 2.11
C VAL A 219 20.38 -12.03 2.40
N PRO A 220 20.37 -10.82 2.98
CA PRO A 220 19.14 -10.05 3.17
C PRO A 220 18.45 -9.72 1.85
N SER A 221 17.11 -9.83 1.80
CA SER A 221 16.30 -9.61 0.59
C SER A 221 16.49 -8.22 -0.06
N ILE A 222 16.80 -7.19 0.74
CA ILE A 222 17.08 -5.83 0.25
C ILE A 222 18.24 -5.82 -0.75
N ILE A 223 19.28 -6.64 -0.51
CA ILE A 223 20.46 -6.70 -1.39
C ILE A 223 20.06 -7.29 -2.75
N PHE A 224 19.25 -8.34 -2.78
CA PHE A 224 18.73 -8.91 -4.03
C PHE A 224 17.87 -7.90 -4.81
N GLY A 225 17.05 -7.11 -4.10
CA GLY A 225 16.25 -6.05 -4.72
C GLY A 225 17.09 -4.95 -5.37
N LEU A 226 18.13 -4.48 -4.67
CA LEU A 226 19.05 -3.47 -5.20
C LEU A 226 19.89 -3.99 -6.37
N LEU A 227 20.36 -5.25 -6.31
CA LEU A 227 21.07 -5.89 -7.42
C LEU A 227 20.18 -5.99 -8.66
N GLY A 228 18.93 -6.45 -8.50
CA GLY A 228 17.95 -6.53 -9.58
C GLY A 228 17.74 -5.16 -10.23
N LEU A 229 17.48 -4.13 -9.42
CA LEU A 229 17.33 -2.75 -9.91
C LEU A 229 18.55 -2.29 -10.72
N ALA A 230 19.76 -2.53 -10.22
CA ALA A 230 21.00 -2.14 -10.89
C ALA A 230 21.21 -2.84 -12.24
N VAL A 231 20.81 -4.11 -12.35
CA VAL A 231 20.89 -4.87 -13.60
C VAL A 231 19.88 -4.37 -14.62
N PHE A 232 18.63 -4.09 -14.23
CA PHE A 232 17.57 -3.70 -15.18
C PHE A 232 17.58 -2.21 -15.58
N ILE A 233 18.18 -1.32 -14.77
CA ILE A 233 18.30 0.11 -15.12
C ILE A 233 19.50 0.39 -16.03
N ASN A 234 20.58 -0.39 -15.91
CA ASN A 234 21.79 -0.22 -16.72
C ASN A 234 21.84 -1.09 -17.99
N THR A 235 20.72 -1.73 -18.35
CA THR A 235 20.51 -2.41 -19.64
C THR A 235 19.62 -1.56 -20.54
#